data_AF-A0A2I4CAN4-F1
#
_entry.id   AF-A0A2I4CAN4-F1
#
_cell.length_a   1.000
_cell.length_b   1.000
_cell.length_c   1.000
_cell.angle_alpha   90.00
_cell.angle_beta   90.00
_cell.angle_gamma   90.00
#
_symmetry.space_group_name_H-M   'P 1'
#
loop_
_entity.id
_entity.type
_entity.pdbx_description
1 polymer ?
#
loop_
_entity_poly.entity_id
_entity_poly.type
_entity_poly.pdbx_seq_one_letter_code
_entity_poly.pdbx_strand_id
1 'polypeptide(L)'
;MERILLLLGLTAFASSFTIPQSHVIHEVYENGEDDNPILNKDSDTSLFEGDILISNEKNALSDKRYRWKFPIPYILGDDLDLNAKGCVHQAFEMYRLKSCVDFKPYEGEKTYIKFEKRGGCFSSVGDQQTGQILSLGPGCDHKAVVEHELLHALGFYHEQSRTDRDDYVDIWLDQVTPGLEHNFNKYNDDFITDQNTAYDYESIMHYRPFSFNKNESIPTITTKIPEFYNIIGQYLDFSRMDTLRLNRMYNCSGPLILLDQCSFEYASICGMIQGSVNDADWVRTKSSIDTEDHTLLGRCRDAGYFMYFNTMAGEPEQSALLESRTLYPKRKLQCLEFFYKMTGSLKDRLTIWVKVDDGTGSVRRMRKIHTIYGTSENTWKIAHVPIEVGVKFRYAFQAVRGNPSGSSGGILIDDISLTETRCPNTVWTIHNFSKILETADTNTVIDSPRFYSQEGYGYGVRIKPLSGYTDYTGNYVGLYFHLTSGENDVVMQWPAVNRQATLVVMDQDPDILQRMSSARSLTTDMRQTSDGKFFWDNPSKVGTYDSACDCYRSDSWGWRNFIKHFDLGRRNYLKNDDLIIFIDFDDLTSLIKTEVPVKPNE
;
A
#
# COMPACT_ATOMS: atom_id res chain seq x y z
N MET A 1 20.14 -40.74 70.85
CA MET A 1 18.99 -40.84 69.93
C MET A 1 18.36 -39.45 69.85
N GLU A 2 19.06 -38.46 69.32
CA GLU A 2 19.13 -38.14 67.87
C GLU A 2 17.75 -38.00 67.22
N ARG A 3 17.33 -36.74 67.00
CA ARG A 3 16.48 -36.38 65.87
C ARG A 3 17.08 -35.14 65.19
N ILE A 4 17.76 -35.50 64.10
CA ILE A 4 18.29 -34.75 62.97
C ILE A 4 17.52 -33.47 62.64
N LEU A 5 18.21 -32.33 62.67
CA LEU A 5 17.90 -31.15 61.86
C LEU A 5 18.51 -31.35 60.47
N LEU A 6 17.70 -31.30 59.42
CA LEU A 6 18.16 -31.25 58.03
C LEU A 6 17.67 -29.92 57.43
N LEU A 7 18.61 -28.97 57.28
CA LEU A 7 18.44 -27.80 56.42
C LEU A 7 18.37 -28.28 54.97
N LEU A 8 17.28 -28.01 54.28
CA LEU A 8 17.22 -28.02 52.82
C LEU A 8 17.18 -26.57 52.35
N GLY A 9 18.30 -26.13 51.77
CA GLY A 9 18.42 -24.84 51.13
C GLY A 9 17.56 -24.78 49.87
N LEU A 10 16.73 -23.74 49.76
CA LEU A 10 16.13 -23.32 48.50
C LEU A 10 17.23 -22.69 47.64
N THR A 11 17.78 -23.44 46.69
CA THR A 11 18.50 -22.87 45.56
C THR A 11 17.46 -22.29 44.60
N ALA A 12 17.31 -20.97 44.63
CA ALA A 12 16.62 -20.23 43.60
C ALA A 12 17.37 -20.44 42.27
N PHE A 13 16.79 -21.21 41.36
CA PHE A 13 17.17 -21.15 39.96
C PHE A 13 16.73 -19.78 39.44
N ALA A 14 17.64 -18.83 39.43
CA ALA A 14 17.51 -17.64 38.61
C ALA A 14 17.55 -18.13 37.16
N SER A 15 16.39 -18.20 36.51
CA SER A 15 16.31 -18.27 35.06
C SER A 15 16.97 -17.00 34.53
N SER A 16 18.21 -17.14 34.04
CA SER A 16 18.86 -16.11 33.25
C SER A 16 17.96 -15.85 32.05
N PHE A 17 17.22 -14.74 32.08
CA PHE A 17 16.64 -14.19 30.86
C PHE A 17 17.82 -13.81 29.98
N THR A 18 18.17 -14.68 29.03
CA THR A 18 19.03 -14.28 27.92
C THR A 18 18.28 -13.18 27.19
N ILE A 19 18.78 -11.95 27.33
CA ILE A 19 18.40 -10.82 26.48
C ILE A 19 18.58 -11.33 25.04
N PRO A 20 17.52 -11.44 24.22
CA PRO A 20 17.68 -11.78 22.82
C PRO A 20 18.71 -10.81 22.24
N GLN A 21 19.81 -11.33 21.72
CA GLN A 21 20.80 -10.51 21.06
C GLN A 21 20.06 -9.77 19.93
N SER A 22 19.97 -8.44 20.02
CA SER A 22 19.27 -7.62 19.04
C SER A 22 19.73 -8.03 17.64
N HIS A 23 18.84 -8.62 16.83
CA HIS A 23 19.24 -9.08 15.51
C HIS A 23 19.68 -7.89 14.67
N VAL A 24 20.70 -8.10 13.84
CA VAL A 24 21.28 -7.03 13.03
C VAL A 24 20.24 -6.58 12.00
N ILE A 25 20.12 -5.26 11.90
CA ILE A 25 19.23 -4.60 10.96
C ILE A 25 20.11 -3.86 9.96
N HIS A 26 19.81 -4.05 8.69
CA HIS A 26 20.44 -3.38 7.57
C HIS A 26 19.45 -2.42 6.94
N GLU A 27 19.92 -1.28 6.48
CA GLU A 27 19.11 -0.28 5.80
C GLU A 27 19.25 -0.46 4.29
N VAL A 28 18.16 -0.34 3.53
CA VAL A 28 18.21 -0.42 2.05
C VAL A 28 19.14 0.65 1.50
N TYR A 29 19.16 1.80 2.17
CA TYR A 29 20.00 2.94 1.84
C TYR A 29 20.71 3.43 3.09
N GLU A 30 21.91 2.91 3.35
CA GLU A 30 22.69 3.23 4.55
C GLU A 30 23.02 4.74 4.68
N ASN A 31 23.05 5.49 3.57
CA ASN A 31 23.48 6.91 3.53
C ASN A 31 22.68 7.83 2.58
N GLY A 32 21.52 7.47 2.02
CA GLY A 32 21.03 8.19 0.83
C GLY A 32 19.54 8.31 0.52
N GLU A 33 18.62 7.75 1.31
CA GLU A 33 17.17 7.86 1.01
C GLU A 33 16.44 8.92 1.86
N ASP A 34 17.17 9.60 2.74
CA ASP A 34 16.66 10.79 3.42
C ASP A 34 16.65 12.02 2.48
N ASP A 35 17.39 11.92 1.37
CA ASP A 35 17.40 12.92 0.32
C ASP A 35 16.12 12.81 -0.54
N ASN A 36 15.54 13.96 -0.84
CA ASN A 36 14.34 14.04 -1.68
C ASN A 36 14.69 13.56 -3.11
N PRO A 37 14.10 12.46 -3.63
CA PRO A 37 14.51 11.83 -4.88
C PRO A 37 14.41 12.78 -6.09
N ILE A 38 13.49 13.74 -6.05
CA ILE A 38 13.28 14.77 -7.08
C ILE A 38 14.44 15.78 -7.17
N LEU A 39 15.32 15.87 -6.16
CA LEU A 39 16.44 16.80 -6.22
C LEU A 39 17.48 16.43 -7.28
N ASN A 40 17.56 15.15 -7.66
CA ASN A 40 18.45 14.65 -8.70
C ASN A 40 19.90 15.17 -8.60
N LYS A 41 20.42 15.29 -7.37
CA LYS A 41 21.75 15.88 -7.08
C LYS A 41 22.88 15.20 -7.85
N ASP A 42 22.73 13.92 -8.17
CA ASP A 42 23.71 13.10 -8.89
C ASP A 42 23.40 12.94 -10.40
N SER A 43 22.42 13.68 -10.94
CA SER A 43 22.12 13.63 -12.36
C SER A 43 23.05 14.54 -13.17
N ASP A 44 23.69 13.98 -14.21
CA ASP A 44 24.41 14.76 -15.22
C ASP A 44 23.48 15.45 -16.24
N THR A 45 22.15 15.30 -16.08
CA THR A 45 21.16 15.85 -17.00
C THR A 45 20.71 17.23 -16.52
N SER A 46 20.66 18.22 -17.42
CA SER A 46 20.05 19.52 -17.11
C SER A 46 18.54 19.37 -17.05
N LEU A 47 18.02 19.20 -15.84
CA LEU A 47 16.60 19.01 -15.55
C LEU A 47 15.97 20.32 -15.10
N PHE A 48 14.72 20.51 -15.46
CA PHE A 48 13.92 21.68 -15.08
C PHE A 48 13.06 21.31 -13.89
N GLU A 49 12.91 22.22 -12.92
CA GLU A 49 12.22 21.87 -11.66
C GLU A 49 12.79 20.57 -11.04
N GLY A 50 14.10 20.34 -11.17
CA GLY A 50 14.74 19.15 -10.61
C GLY A 50 14.60 17.86 -11.43
N ASP A 51 13.44 17.54 -11.98
CA ASP A 51 13.10 16.23 -12.55
C ASP A 51 12.28 16.29 -13.87
N ILE A 52 12.08 17.47 -14.45
CA ILE A 52 11.41 17.61 -15.74
C ILE A 52 12.44 17.67 -16.87
N LEU A 53 12.40 16.66 -17.75
CA LEU A 53 13.17 16.67 -18.99
C LEU A 53 12.48 17.52 -20.06
N ILE A 54 12.98 18.73 -20.28
CA ILE A 54 12.48 19.65 -21.31
C ILE A 54 12.77 19.10 -22.73
N SER A 55 11.75 19.08 -23.58
CA SER A 55 11.88 18.92 -25.03
C SER A 55 11.97 20.29 -25.73
N ASN A 56 12.27 20.31 -27.03
CA ASN A 56 12.50 21.56 -27.79
C ASN A 56 11.31 22.56 -27.77
N GLU A 57 10.11 22.11 -27.37
CA GLU A 57 8.92 22.95 -27.14
C GLU A 57 8.40 22.73 -25.71
N LYS A 58 8.10 23.81 -24.97
CA LYS A 58 7.45 23.68 -23.66
C LYS A 58 5.99 23.28 -23.85
N ASN A 59 5.63 22.07 -23.40
CA ASN A 59 4.28 21.57 -23.53
C ASN A 59 3.38 22.21 -22.47
N ALA A 60 2.51 23.12 -22.89
CA ALA A 60 1.47 23.64 -22.01
C ALA A 60 0.52 22.50 -21.60
N LEU A 61 0.22 22.40 -20.30
CA LEU A 61 -0.80 21.50 -19.76
C LEU A 61 -2.12 21.67 -20.53
N SER A 62 -2.45 22.88 -20.99
CA SER A 62 -3.69 23.19 -21.71
C SER A 62 -3.77 22.57 -23.12
N ASP A 63 -2.64 22.20 -23.73
CA ASP A 63 -2.60 21.71 -25.10
C ASP A 63 -2.92 20.22 -25.20
N LYS A 64 -4.08 19.93 -25.80
CA LYS A 64 -4.58 18.56 -25.99
C LYS A 64 -3.73 17.72 -26.94
N ARG A 65 -2.82 18.31 -27.72
CA ARG A 65 -1.92 17.59 -28.64
C ARG A 65 -0.91 16.70 -27.92
N TYR A 66 -0.55 17.02 -26.67
CA TYR A 66 0.40 16.26 -25.86
C TYR A 66 -0.30 15.30 -24.89
N ARG A 67 -1.57 14.96 -25.15
CA ARG A 67 -2.32 13.98 -24.36
C ARG A 67 -2.10 12.59 -24.89
N TRP A 68 -1.78 11.67 -23.99
CA TRP A 68 -1.68 10.26 -24.31
C TRP A 68 -3.02 9.67 -24.75
N LYS A 69 -2.94 8.68 -25.62
CA LYS A 69 -4.05 7.75 -25.89
C LYS A 69 -3.83 6.49 -25.06
N PHE A 70 -4.89 6.01 -24.42
CA PHE A 70 -4.83 4.81 -23.60
C PHE A 70 -5.21 3.55 -24.39
N PRO A 71 -4.59 2.40 -24.08
CA PRO A 71 -3.50 2.21 -23.12
C PRO A 71 -2.15 2.78 -23.60
N ILE A 72 -1.35 3.34 -22.69
CA ILE A 72 0.00 3.88 -22.94
C ILE A 72 0.96 2.72 -23.21
N PRO A 73 1.63 2.67 -24.37
CA PRO A 73 2.65 1.66 -24.63
C PRO A 73 3.90 1.91 -23.78
N TYR A 74 4.47 0.86 -23.17
CA TYR A 74 5.70 0.96 -22.38
C TYR A 74 6.74 -0.10 -22.72
N ILE A 75 8.00 0.24 -22.47
CA ILE A 75 9.14 -0.67 -22.50
C ILE A 75 9.86 -0.58 -21.16
N LEU A 76 10.14 -1.72 -20.53
CA LEU A 76 11.06 -1.79 -19.39
C LEU A 76 12.43 -2.12 -19.94
N GLY A 77 13.40 -1.20 -19.82
CA GLY A 77 14.78 -1.42 -20.25
C GLY A 77 15.41 -2.59 -19.51
N ASP A 78 16.30 -3.32 -20.17
CA ASP A 78 17.03 -4.42 -19.55
C ASP A 78 18.04 -3.94 -18.48
N ASP A 79 18.42 -2.66 -18.54
CA ASP A 79 19.28 -1.94 -17.61
C ASP A 79 18.55 -1.49 -16.32
N LEU A 80 17.22 -1.44 -16.36
CA LEU A 80 16.42 -1.02 -15.21
C LEU A 80 16.51 -2.05 -14.07
N ASP A 81 16.71 -1.56 -12.85
CA ASP A 81 16.81 -2.42 -11.67
C ASP A 81 15.54 -3.28 -11.51
N LEU A 82 15.73 -4.54 -11.12
CA LEU A 82 14.63 -5.49 -11.02
C LEU A 82 13.56 -5.04 -10.01
N ASN A 83 13.98 -4.39 -8.92
CA ASN A 83 13.06 -3.80 -7.95
C ASN A 83 12.22 -2.68 -8.56
N ALA A 84 12.86 -1.78 -9.33
CA ALA A 84 12.17 -0.70 -10.03
C ALA A 84 11.14 -1.23 -11.04
N LYS A 85 11.45 -2.32 -11.78
CA LYS A 85 10.47 -2.98 -12.67
C LYS A 85 9.22 -3.43 -11.91
N GLY A 86 9.38 -4.01 -10.73
CA GLY A 86 8.27 -4.35 -9.84
C GLY A 86 7.47 -3.12 -9.40
N CYS A 87 8.16 -2.06 -8.96
CA CYS A 87 7.52 -0.80 -8.55
C CYS A 87 6.76 -0.10 -9.69
N VAL A 88 7.24 -0.19 -10.93
CA VAL A 88 6.50 0.29 -12.12
C VAL A 88 5.17 -0.43 -12.27
N HIS A 89 5.14 -1.76 -12.12
CA HIS A 89 3.89 -2.50 -12.16
C HIS A 89 2.96 -2.19 -10.98
N GLN A 90 3.50 -1.92 -9.79
CA GLN A 90 2.71 -1.46 -8.64
C GLN A 90 2.05 -0.10 -8.95
N ALA A 91 2.80 0.86 -9.50
CA ALA A 91 2.27 2.17 -9.91
C ALA A 91 1.20 2.05 -10.99
N PHE A 92 1.38 1.17 -12.00
CA PHE A 92 0.36 0.92 -13.02
C PHE A 92 -0.97 0.43 -12.43
N GLU A 93 -0.94 -0.44 -11.42
CA GLU A 93 -2.17 -0.89 -10.75
C GLU A 93 -2.86 0.25 -9.99
N MET A 94 -2.10 1.20 -9.40
CA MET A 94 -2.69 2.39 -8.77
C MET A 94 -3.34 3.33 -9.77
N TYR A 95 -2.73 3.56 -10.93
CA TYR A 95 -3.35 4.30 -12.04
C TYR A 95 -4.65 3.65 -12.50
N ARG A 96 -4.65 2.32 -12.70
CA ARG A 96 -5.85 1.55 -13.07
C ARG A 96 -6.93 1.60 -12.00
N LEU A 97 -6.55 1.62 -10.73
CA LEU A 97 -7.46 1.64 -9.58
C LEU A 97 -8.10 3.01 -9.36
N LYS A 98 -7.36 4.09 -9.59
CA LYS A 98 -7.81 5.46 -9.27
C LYS A 98 -8.20 6.30 -10.50
N SER A 99 -7.99 5.77 -11.70
CA SER A 99 -8.27 6.48 -12.95
C SER A 99 -8.62 5.55 -14.11
N CYS A 100 -8.87 6.15 -15.28
CA CYS A 100 -9.01 5.42 -16.54
C CYS A 100 -7.70 5.21 -17.30
N VAL A 101 -6.55 5.63 -16.74
CA VAL A 101 -5.23 5.44 -17.35
C VAL A 101 -4.88 3.96 -17.33
N ASP A 102 -4.44 3.44 -18.47
CA ASP A 102 -3.96 2.07 -18.62
C ASP A 102 -2.62 2.05 -19.34
N PHE A 103 -1.90 0.95 -19.17
CA PHE A 103 -0.58 0.71 -19.73
C PHE A 103 -0.55 -0.65 -20.42
N LYS A 104 0.16 -0.76 -21.54
CA LYS A 104 0.39 -2.04 -22.22
C LYS A 104 1.84 -2.17 -22.70
N PRO A 105 2.38 -3.40 -22.81
CA PRO A 105 3.67 -3.60 -23.46
C PRO A 105 3.70 -3.01 -24.87
N TYR A 106 4.85 -2.47 -25.26
CA TYR A 106 5.10 -1.94 -26.60
C TYR A 106 5.05 -3.03 -27.69
N GLU A 107 4.35 -2.76 -28.79
CA GLU A 107 4.17 -3.67 -29.92
C GLU A 107 4.58 -3.03 -31.28
N GLY A 108 5.06 -1.79 -31.26
CA GLY A 108 5.47 -1.06 -32.46
C GLY A 108 4.82 0.31 -32.61
N GLU A 109 4.26 0.87 -31.55
CA GLU A 109 3.61 2.18 -31.56
C GLU A 109 4.63 3.30 -31.84
N LYS A 110 4.13 4.42 -32.37
CA LYS A 110 4.98 5.60 -32.63
C LYS A 110 5.42 6.30 -31.34
N THR A 111 4.52 6.35 -30.36
CA THR A 111 4.75 6.95 -29.05
C THR A 111 4.68 5.88 -27.97
N TYR A 112 5.57 5.97 -26.99
CA TYR A 112 5.71 5.02 -25.89
C TYR A 112 6.59 5.63 -24.80
N ILE A 113 6.48 5.09 -23.58
CA ILE A 113 7.37 5.42 -22.47
C ILE A 113 8.39 4.29 -22.31
N LYS A 114 9.69 4.59 -22.39
CA LYS A 114 10.76 3.65 -22.07
C LYS A 114 11.34 3.96 -20.70
N PHE A 115 11.18 3.03 -19.78
CA PHE A 115 11.76 3.10 -18.45
C PHE A 115 13.21 2.64 -18.51
N GLU A 116 14.14 3.49 -18.11
CA GLU A 116 15.59 3.21 -18.13
C GLU A 116 16.25 3.63 -16.82
N LYS A 117 17.41 3.05 -16.51
CA LYS A 117 18.21 3.46 -15.36
C LYS A 117 19.23 4.51 -15.80
N ARG A 118 18.92 5.79 -15.54
CA ARG A 118 19.86 6.91 -15.71
C ARG A 118 20.17 7.55 -14.36
N GLY A 119 20.91 8.66 -14.36
CA GLY A 119 21.17 9.43 -13.15
C GLY A 119 19.92 10.21 -12.72
N GLY A 120 19.30 9.80 -11.61
CA GLY A 120 18.11 10.46 -11.05
C GLY A 120 16.75 9.91 -11.52
N CYS A 121 15.69 10.47 -10.97
CA CYS A 121 14.29 10.22 -11.28
C CYS A 121 13.77 11.38 -12.13
N PHE A 122 13.36 11.15 -13.37
CA PHE A 122 12.85 12.25 -14.21
C PHE A 122 11.99 11.76 -15.38
N SER A 123 11.11 12.65 -15.85
CA SER A 123 10.28 12.43 -17.03
C SER A 123 10.11 13.72 -17.84
N SER A 124 9.82 13.56 -19.14
CA SER A 124 9.23 14.66 -19.91
C SER A 124 7.76 14.89 -19.54
N VAL A 125 7.26 16.11 -19.78
CA VAL A 125 5.86 16.46 -19.51
C VAL A 125 4.97 16.25 -20.73
N GLY A 126 4.00 15.34 -20.62
CA GLY A 126 3.07 14.97 -21.70
C GLY A 126 3.65 13.98 -22.73
N ASP A 127 2.82 13.56 -23.69
CA ASP A 127 3.19 12.72 -24.83
C ASP A 127 4.03 13.54 -25.83
N GLN A 128 5.33 13.28 -25.91
CA GLN A 128 6.23 13.94 -26.87
C GLN A 128 5.97 13.56 -28.34
N GLN A 129 4.96 12.73 -28.61
CA GLN A 129 4.55 12.22 -29.93
C GLN A 129 5.62 11.36 -30.63
N THR A 130 6.61 10.94 -29.85
CA THR A 130 7.68 10.00 -30.19
C THR A 130 7.92 9.08 -28.98
N GLY A 131 8.80 8.09 -29.10
CA GLY A 131 9.32 7.44 -27.91
C GLY A 131 9.97 8.45 -26.95
N GLN A 132 9.65 8.36 -25.66
CA GLN A 132 10.25 9.18 -24.61
C GLN A 132 10.77 8.30 -23.46
N ILE A 133 11.79 8.79 -22.78
CA ILE A 133 12.39 8.10 -21.64
C ILE A 133 11.77 8.60 -20.34
N LEU A 134 11.58 7.68 -19.40
CA LEU A 134 11.35 7.97 -17.99
C LEU A 134 12.50 7.31 -17.22
N SER A 135 13.30 8.13 -16.52
CA SER A 135 14.46 7.65 -15.77
C SER A 135 14.05 7.21 -14.37
N LEU A 136 14.49 6.03 -13.96
CA LEU A 136 14.43 5.54 -12.59
C LEU A 136 15.83 5.08 -12.18
N GLY A 137 16.61 6.02 -11.67
CA GLY A 137 17.94 5.80 -11.11
C GLY A 137 17.94 5.17 -9.71
N PRO A 138 19.12 5.09 -9.06
CA PRO A 138 19.23 4.70 -7.66
C PRO A 138 18.34 5.56 -6.76
N GLY A 139 17.57 4.95 -5.85
CA GLY A 139 16.63 5.66 -4.96
C GLY A 139 15.29 6.05 -5.59
N CYS A 140 15.05 5.72 -6.86
CA CYS A 140 13.77 6.00 -7.54
C CYS A 140 12.79 4.83 -7.51
N ASP A 141 13.18 3.69 -6.94
CA ASP A 141 12.43 2.43 -6.94
C ASP A 141 11.34 2.38 -5.87
N HIS A 142 10.57 3.47 -5.76
CA HIS A 142 9.41 3.62 -4.90
C HIS A 142 8.15 3.77 -5.75
N LYS A 143 7.06 3.10 -5.37
CA LYS A 143 5.76 3.22 -6.03
C LYS A 143 5.35 4.70 -6.21
N ALA A 144 5.43 5.49 -5.15
CA ALA A 144 5.08 6.92 -5.16
C ALA A 144 5.97 7.78 -6.09
N VAL A 145 7.27 7.48 -6.17
CA VAL A 145 8.17 8.19 -7.10
C VAL A 145 7.81 7.84 -8.54
N VAL A 146 7.54 6.57 -8.84
CA VAL A 146 7.11 6.18 -10.19
C VAL A 146 5.75 6.80 -10.56
N GLU A 147 4.82 6.89 -9.59
CA GLU A 147 3.55 7.59 -9.75
C GLU A 147 3.73 9.06 -10.12
N HIS A 148 4.65 9.75 -9.42
CA HIS A 148 5.03 11.13 -9.68
C HIS A 148 5.60 11.33 -11.09
N GLU A 149 6.60 10.54 -11.49
CA GLU A 149 7.21 10.65 -12.82
C GLU A 149 6.21 10.34 -13.94
N LEU A 150 5.29 9.41 -13.70
CA LEU A 150 4.20 9.13 -14.64
C LEU A 150 3.18 10.27 -14.71
N LEU A 151 2.96 11.03 -13.63
CA LEU A 151 2.11 12.23 -13.69
C LEU A 151 2.74 13.29 -14.56
N HIS A 152 4.06 13.50 -14.47
CA HIS A 152 4.79 14.31 -15.44
C HIS A 152 4.55 13.79 -16.86
N ALA A 153 4.79 12.51 -17.12
CA ALA A 153 4.55 11.91 -18.45
C ALA A 153 3.10 12.13 -18.94
N LEU A 154 2.11 12.13 -18.05
CA LEU A 154 0.70 12.39 -18.36
C LEU A 154 0.36 13.87 -18.58
N GLY A 155 1.26 14.78 -18.22
CA GLY A 155 1.19 16.20 -18.53
C GLY A 155 1.35 17.12 -17.32
N PHE A 156 1.44 16.61 -16.10
CA PHE A 156 1.41 17.44 -14.89
C PHE A 156 2.74 18.16 -14.64
N TYR A 157 2.65 19.36 -14.09
CA TYR A 157 3.76 20.10 -13.49
C TYR A 157 3.61 20.05 -11.96
N HIS A 158 4.61 20.55 -11.25
CA HIS A 158 4.56 20.59 -9.80
C HIS A 158 3.47 21.52 -9.23
N GLU A 159 2.94 21.15 -8.07
CA GLU A 159 1.89 21.89 -7.37
C GLU A 159 2.37 23.26 -6.90
N GLN A 160 3.61 23.36 -6.39
CA GLN A 160 4.19 24.64 -5.97
C GLN A 160 4.47 25.59 -7.12
N SER A 161 4.32 25.18 -8.37
CA SER A 161 4.49 26.03 -9.55
C SER A 161 3.16 26.61 -10.06
N ARG A 162 2.06 26.32 -9.35
CA ARG A 162 0.75 26.94 -9.59
C ARG A 162 0.80 28.47 -9.58
N THR A 163 -0.06 29.07 -10.40
CA THR A 163 -0.14 30.52 -10.60
C THR A 163 -0.51 31.25 -9.30
N ASP A 164 -1.37 30.64 -8.50
CA ASP A 164 -1.90 31.09 -7.20
C ASP A 164 -1.10 30.60 -5.98
N ARG A 165 0.03 29.88 -6.17
CA ARG A 165 0.77 29.24 -5.06
C ARG A 165 1.19 30.21 -3.95
N ASP A 166 1.46 31.47 -4.29
CA ASP A 166 1.88 32.50 -3.31
C ASP A 166 0.76 32.88 -2.33
N ASP A 167 -0.48 32.44 -2.52
CA ASP A 167 -1.57 32.59 -1.53
C ASP A 167 -1.54 31.49 -0.46
N TYR A 168 -0.78 30.41 -0.68
CA TYR A 168 -0.77 29.19 0.13
C TYR A 168 0.61 28.93 0.77
N VAL A 169 1.69 29.23 0.05
CA VAL A 169 3.07 29.04 0.49
C VAL A 169 3.91 30.29 0.28
N ASP A 170 4.93 30.45 1.11
CA ASP A 170 5.99 31.43 0.94
C ASP A 170 7.24 30.72 0.39
N ILE A 171 7.84 31.28 -0.67
CA ILE A 171 9.09 30.78 -1.26
C ILE A 171 10.24 31.71 -0.86
N TRP A 172 11.21 31.14 -0.16
CA TRP A 172 12.41 31.82 0.31
C TRP A 172 13.54 31.68 -0.72
N LEU A 173 13.42 32.42 -1.82
CA LEU A 173 14.39 32.36 -2.94
C LEU A 173 15.84 32.66 -2.49
N ASP A 174 16.01 33.49 -1.47
CA ASP A 174 17.32 33.78 -0.89
C ASP A 174 17.93 32.58 -0.16
N GLN A 175 17.13 31.57 0.23
CA GLN A 175 17.57 30.32 0.86
C GLN A 175 17.77 29.18 -0.14
N VAL A 176 17.48 29.39 -1.42
CA VAL A 176 17.71 28.42 -2.48
C VAL A 176 19.22 28.38 -2.83
N THR A 177 19.71 27.21 -3.20
CA THR A 177 21.06 27.03 -3.72
C THR A 177 21.25 27.89 -4.98
N PRO A 178 22.29 28.74 -5.06
CA PRO A 178 22.48 29.64 -6.18
C PRO A 178 22.45 28.93 -7.54
N GLY A 179 21.63 29.43 -8.46
CA GLY A 179 21.42 28.86 -9.80
C GLY A 179 20.20 27.93 -9.90
N LEU A 180 19.61 27.49 -8.79
CA LEU A 180 18.44 26.60 -8.75
C LEU A 180 17.12 27.35 -8.48
N GLU A 181 17.13 28.68 -8.46
CA GLU A 181 15.94 29.51 -8.21
C GLU A 181 14.85 29.28 -9.26
N HIS A 182 15.26 28.89 -10.48
CA HIS A 182 14.34 28.61 -11.58
C HIS A 182 13.41 27.40 -11.34
N ASN A 183 13.75 26.52 -10.39
CA ASN A 183 12.89 25.38 -9.98
C ASN A 183 11.65 25.82 -9.20
N PHE A 184 11.58 27.10 -8.83
CA PHE A 184 10.46 27.70 -8.10
C PHE A 184 9.67 28.69 -8.97
N ASN A 185 9.86 28.68 -10.29
CA ASN A 185 9.11 29.56 -11.18
C ASN A 185 7.61 29.21 -11.19
N LYS A 186 6.74 30.22 -11.21
CA LYS A 186 5.31 30.03 -11.45
C LYS A 186 5.01 30.02 -12.94
N TYR A 187 3.91 29.38 -13.31
CA TYR A 187 3.36 29.44 -14.67
C TYR A 187 2.07 30.22 -14.73
N ASN A 188 1.83 30.85 -15.88
CA ASN A 188 0.59 31.55 -16.18
C ASN A 188 -0.55 30.56 -16.52
N ASP A 189 -1.80 31.03 -16.42
CA ASP A 189 -3.01 30.24 -16.66
C ASP A 189 -3.18 29.74 -18.11
N ASP A 190 -2.44 30.32 -19.06
CA ASP A 190 -2.39 29.84 -20.44
C ASP A 190 -1.49 28.60 -20.61
N PHE A 191 -0.54 28.42 -19.69
CA PHE A 191 0.43 27.33 -19.69
C PHE A 191 -0.01 26.16 -18.79
N ILE A 192 -0.39 26.43 -17.53
CA ILE A 192 -0.96 25.44 -16.62
C ILE A 192 -2.43 25.74 -16.35
N THR A 193 -3.21 24.71 -16.02
CA THR A 193 -4.58 24.86 -15.53
C THR A 193 -4.75 24.11 -14.22
N ASP A 194 -5.35 24.79 -13.24
CA ASP A 194 -5.76 24.21 -11.96
C ASP A 194 -6.97 23.27 -12.08
N GLN A 195 -7.58 23.22 -13.28
CA GLN A 195 -8.82 22.51 -13.58
C GLN A 195 -9.94 22.79 -12.59
N ASN A 196 -10.01 24.02 -12.07
CA ASN A 196 -10.96 24.45 -11.03
C ASN A 196 -10.91 23.52 -9.80
N THR A 197 -9.72 23.38 -9.23
CA THR A 197 -9.47 22.65 -7.98
C THR A 197 -8.65 23.52 -7.04
N ALA A 198 -8.88 23.34 -5.73
CA ALA A 198 -8.11 24.02 -4.71
C ALA A 198 -6.62 23.63 -4.78
N TYR A 199 -5.76 24.50 -4.23
CA TYR A 199 -4.36 24.18 -3.97
C TYR A 199 -4.26 22.99 -3.03
N ASP A 200 -3.41 22.03 -3.37
CA ASP A 200 -3.33 20.75 -2.68
C ASP A 200 -1.97 20.54 -2.00
N TYR A 201 -1.91 20.82 -0.70
CA TYR A 201 -0.72 20.57 0.10
C TYR A 201 -0.33 19.08 0.16
N GLU A 202 -1.27 18.15 -0.10
CA GLU A 202 -1.02 16.71 -0.07
C GLU A 202 -0.66 16.16 -1.47
N SER A 203 -0.59 17.01 -2.50
CA SER A 203 -0.25 16.55 -3.85
C SER A 203 1.10 15.84 -3.86
N ILE A 204 1.14 14.68 -4.52
CA ILE A 204 2.40 13.97 -4.78
C ILE A 204 3.34 14.80 -5.66
N MET A 205 2.80 15.81 -6.36
CA MET A 205 3.54 16.76 -7.19
C MET A 205 4.01 17.99 -6.41
N HIS A 206 3.90 18.03 -5.08
CA HIS A 206 4.35 19.16 -4.28
C HIS A 206 5.77 18.94 -3.72
N TYR A 207 6.64 19.94 -3.80
CA TYR A 207 7.96 19.89 -3.16
C TYR A 207 7.90 19.80 -1.63
N ARG A 208 8.95 19.23 -1.04
CA ARG A 208 9.21 19.25 0.42
C ARG A 208 9.71 20.64 0.88
N PRO A 209 9.58 20.99 2.17
CA PRO A 209 10.00 22.28 2.70
C PRO A 209 11.47 22.65 2.44
N PHE A 210 12.36 21.66 2.43
CA PHE A 210 13.82 21.84 2.30
C PHE A 210 14.34 21.61 0.88
N SER A 211 13.45 21.57 -0.13
CA SER A 211 13.88 21.27 -1.50
C SER A 211 14.86 22.33 -2.03
N PHE A 212 16.02 21.93 -2.55
CA PHE A 212 17.07 22.82 -3.09
C PHE A 212 17.61 23.89 -2.13
N ASN A 213 17.49 23.70 -0.82
CA ASN A 213 18.02 24.66 0.16
C ASN A 213 19.56 24.72 0.13
N LYS A 214 20.11 25.93 0.33
CA LYS A 214 21.56 26.12 0.46
C LYS A 214 22.09 25.76 1.85
N ASN A 215 21.20 25.72 2.84
CA ASN A 215 21.50 25.38 4.24
C ASN A 215 20.48 24.34 4.70
N GLU A 216 20.98 23.15 5.05
CA GLU A 216 20.18 21.97 5.43
C GLU A 216 19.14 22.25 6.53
N SER A 217 19.39 23.24 7.40
CA SER A 217 18.52 23.59 8.52
C SER A 217 17.50 24.69 8.22
N ILE A 218 17.50 25.26 7.01
CA ILE A 218 16.58 26.35 6.63
C ILE A 218 15.73 25.91 5.43
N PRO A 219 14.38 25.98 5.52
CA PRO A 219 13.51 25.61 4.42
C PRO A 219 13.51 26.66 3.31
N THR A 220 13.26 26.22 2.07
CA THR A 220 12.99 27.07 0.91
C THR A 220 11.50 27.32 0.73
N ILE A 221 10.64 26.46 1.29
CA ILE A 221 9.18 26.58 1.24
C ILE A 221 8.63 26.52 2.66
N THR A 222 7.78 27.47 3.01
CA THR A 222 6.96 27.41 4.23
C THR A 222 5.49 27.56 3.87
N THR A 223 4.61 26.79 4.50
CA THR A 223 3.16 26.95 4.33
C THR A 223 2.68 28.14 5.15
N LYS A 224 1.77 28.95 4.60
CA LYS A 224 1.19 30.09 5.33
C LYS A 224 0.34 29.65 6.52
N ILE A 225 -0.26 28.46 6.40
CA ILE A 225 -0.93 27.78 7.51
C ILE A 225 0.06 26.75 8.08
N PRO A 226 0.53 26.92 9.33
CA PRO A 226 1.60 26.07 9.89
C PRO A 226 1.24 24.58 9.97
N GLU A 227 -0.04 24.24 10.11
CA GLU A 227 -0.51 22.85 10.19
C GLU A 227 -0.16 22.02 8.93
N PHE A 228 -0.03 22.67 7.77
CA PHE A 228 0.25 21.99 6.50
C PHE A 228 1.75 21.80 6.22
N TYR A 229 2.63 22.34 7.06
CA TYR A 229 4.08 22.28 6.86
C TYR A 229 4.62 20.84 6.79
N ASN A 230 4.08 19.95 7.62
CA ASN A 230 4.47 18.53 7.66
C ASN A 230 3.73 17.67 6.62
N ILE A 231 2.78 18.25 5.86
CA ILE A 231 2.00 17.55 4.84
C ILE A 231 2.67 17.65 3.46
N ILE A 232 3.24 18.82 3.13
CA ILE A 232 3.83 19.05 1.81
C ILE A 232 5.00 18.11 1.51
N GLY A 233 5.04 17.60 0.27
CA GLY A 233 6.08 16.67 -0.20
C GLY A 233 5.96 15.25 0.37
N GLN A 234 4.72 14.80 0.59
CA GLN A 234 4.41 13.40 0.88
C GLN A 234 4.70 12.49 -0.33
N TYR A 235 5.17 11.27 -0.05
CA TYR A 235 5.40 10.21 -1.05
C TYR A 235 4.76 8.89 -0.61
N LEU A 236 3.47 8.95 -0.31
CA LEU A 236 2.66 7.80 0.08
C LEU A 236 1.92 7.23 -1.15
N ASP A 237 1.17 8.10 -1.83
CA ASP A 237 0.33 7.78 -2.99
C ASP A 237 -0.19 9.08 -3.63
N PHE A 238 -1.04 8.98 -4.67
CA PHE A 238 -1.82 10.12 -5.16
C PHE A 238 -2.73 10.69 -4.08
N SER A 239 -2.80 12.02 -4.02
CA SER A 239 -3.85 12.69 -3.30
C SER A 239 -5.21 12.57 -4.01
N ARG A 240 -6.28 12.97 -3.30
CA ARG A 240 -7.61 13.11 -3.90
C ARG A 240 -7.62 14.13 -5.05
N MET A 241 -6.86 15.22 -4.97
CA MET A 241 -6.86 16.25 -6.00
C MET A 241 -6.02 15.85 -7.21
N ASP A 242 -4.91 15.12 -7.02
CA ASP A 242 -4.10 14.56 -8.10
C ASP A 242 -4.99 13.69 -9.02
N THR A 243 -5.71 12.74 -8.43
CA THR A 243 -6.61 11.84 -9.16
C THR A 243 -7.81 12.57 -9.77
N LEU A 244 -8.39 13.55 -9.07
CA LEU A 244 -9.49 14.36 -9.62
C LEU A 244 -9.06 15.13 -10.87
N ARG A 245 -7.89 15.78 -10.84
CA ARG A 245 -7.34 16.50 -11.99
C ARG A 245 -6.96 15.54 -13.11
N LEU A 246 -6.36 14.41 -12.81
CA LEU A 246 -6.03 13.40 -13.82
C LEU A 246 -7.29 12.90 -14.54
N ASN A 247 -8.32 12.57 -13.76
CA ASN A 247 -9.60 12.09 -14.28
C ASN A 247 -10.34 13.16 -15.10
N ARG A 248 -10.33 14.42 -14.67
CA ARG A 248 -10.87 15.54 -15.46
C ARG A 248 -10.09 15.76 -16.75
N MET A 249 -8.75 15.71 -16.68
CA MET A 249 -7.86 15.90 -17.82
C MET A 249 -8.13 14.91 -18.96
N TYR A 250 -8.37 13.64 -18.60
CA TYR A 250 -8.57 12.55 -19.55
C TYR A 250 -10.03 12.11 -19.69
N ASN A 251 -10.99 12.87 -19.13
CA ASN A 251 -12.43 12.57 -19.14
C ASN A 251 -12.76 11.15 -18.65
N CYS A 252 -12.09 10.70 -17.60
CA CYS A 252 -12.33 9.39 -17.02
C CYS A 252 -13.72 9.31 -16.43
N SER A 253 -14.48 8.30 -16.83
CA SER A 253 -15.82 8.01 -16.26
C SER A 253 -15.77 7.22 -14.96
N GLY A 254 -14.58 6.72 -14.60
CA GLY A 254 -14.34 5.92 -13.41
C GLY A 254 -13.07 5.10 -13.54
N PRO A 255 -12.70 4.38 -12.48
CA PRO A 255 -11.54 3.49 -12.45
C PRO A 255 -11.69 2.27 -13.37
N LEU A 256 -10.57 1.69 -13.80
CA LEU A 256 -10.58 0.52 -14.69
C LEU A 256 -10.85 -0.78 -13.96
N ILE A 257 -10.28 -0.93 -12.76
CA ILE A 257 -10.23 -2.20 -12.02
C ILE A 257 -11.06 -2.20 -10.73
N LEU A 258 -11.71 -1.12 -10.34
CA LEU A 258 -12.67 -1.16 -9.22
C LEU A 258 -14.02 -1.66 -9.74
N LEU A 259 -14.50 -2.78 -9.21
CA LEU A 259 -15.80 -3.37 -9.56
C LEU A 259 -16.90 -2.96 -8.60
N ASP A 260 -16.60 -2.92 -7.31
CA ASP A 260 -17.57 -2.55 -6.29
C ASP A 260 -16.92 -1.95 -5.04
N GLN A 261 -17.69 -1.11 -4.34
CA GLN A 261 -17.34 -0.52 -3.06
C GLN A 261 -18.62 -0.26 -2.25
N CYS A 262 -18.64 -0.66 -0.99
CA CYS A 262 -19.80 -0.48 -0.14
C CYS A 262 -19.47 -0.40 1.35
N SER A 263 -19.68 0.78 1.93
CA SER A 263 -19.64 1.08 3.37
C SER A 263 -21.04 1.23 3.99
N PHE A 264 -22.10 0.87 3.27
CA PHE A 264 -23.50 0.89 3.75
C PHE A 264 -24.08 2.22 4.24
N GLU A 265 -23.37 3.33 4.07
CA GLU A 265 -23.80 4.67 4.51
C GLU A 265 -25.11 5.16 3.87
N TYR A 266 -25.44 4.66 2.68
CA TYR A 266 -26.70 4.97 1.99
C TYR A 266 -27.73 3.85 2.10
N ALA A 267 -29.02 4.21 2.16
CA ALA A 267 -30.14 3.26 2.27
C ALA A 267 -30.26 2.30 1.08
N SER A 268 -29.68 2.64 -0.06
CA SER A 268 -29.63 1.77 -1.24
C SER A 268 -28.68 0.57 -1.08
N ILE A 269 -27.86 0.54 -0.02
CA ILE A 269 -26.86 -0.51 0.27
C ILE A 269 -26.06 -0.90 -0.98
N CYS A 270 -25.68 0.09 -1.79
CA CYS A 270 -24.88 -0.08 -3.01
C CYS A 270 -25.54 -1.00 -4.07
N GLY A 271 -26.85 -1.22 -3.95
CA GLY A 271 -27.62 -2.13 -4.80
C GLY A 271 -27.47 -3.61 -4.42
N MET A 272 -26.94 -3.92 -3.24
CA MET A 272 -26.96 -5.27 -2.70
C MET A 272 -28.39 -5.73 -2.42
N ILE A 273 -28.65 -7.03 -2.52
CA ILE A 273 -29.98 -7.63 -2.34
C ILE A 273 -29.92 -8.77 -1.33
N GLN A 274 -31.03 -9.04 -0.66
CA GLN A 274 -31.17 -10.25 0.13
C GLN A 274 -31.62 -11.42 -0.74
N GLY A 275 -31.02 -12.59 -0.50
CA GLY A 275 -31.40 -13.84 -1.17
C GLY A 275 -32.82 -14.27 -0.81
N SER A 276 -33.55 -14.85 -1.76
CA SER A 276 -34.95 -15.28 -1.57
C SER A 276 -35.12 -16.67 -0.96
N VAL A 277 -34.02 -17.36 -0.63
CA VAL A 277 -34.00 -18.76 -0.17
C VAL A 277 -33.80 -18.85 1.35
N ASN A 278 -33.90 -17.73 2.06
CA ASN A 278 -33.43 -17.59 3.43
C ASN A 278 -34.58 -17.73 4.43
N ASP A 279 -34.25 -18.23 5.62
CA ASP A 279 -35.13 -18.28 6.79
C ASP A 279 -34.82 -17.17 7.81
N ALA A 280 -33.87 -16.27 7.47
CA ALA A 280 -33.49 -15.08 8.23
C ALA A 280 -32.89 -13.99 7.30
N ASP A 281 -32.75 -12.77 7.82
CA ASP A 281 -32.33 -11.60 7.04
C ASP A 281 -31.08 -10.91 7.61
N TRP A 282 -30.28 -10.34 6.72
CA TRP A 282 -29.29 -9.32 7.06
C TRP A 282 -30.01 -7.99 7.34
N VAL A 283 -29.60 -7.27 8.37
CA VAL A 283 -30.20 -5.98 8.72
C VAL A 283 -29.16 -4.89 8.59
N ARG A 284 -29.48 -3.81 7.87
CA ARG A 284 -28.68 -2.59 7.86
C ARG A 284 -28.85 -1.91 9.22
N THR A 285 -27.80 -1.95 10.03
CA THR A 285 -27.83 -1.49 11.41
C THR A 285 -27.07 -0.19 11.54
N LYS A 286 -27.65 0.75 12.27
CA LYS A 286 -27.01 2.02 12.61
C LYS A 286 -25.99 1.80 13.73
N SER A 287 -24.81 2.40 13.59
CA SER A 287 -23.77 2.40 14.61
C SER A 287 -24.29 2.92 15.96
N SER A 288 -23.82 2.30 17.05
CA SER A 288 -24.10 2.69 18.43
C SER A 288 -22.86 2.48 19.30
N ILE A 289 -22.86 3.02 20.53
CA ILE A 289 -21.72 2.93 21.46
C ILE A 289 -21.31 1.47 21.74
N ASP A 290 -22.28 0.54 21.78
CA ASP A 290 -22.00 -0.87 22.06
C ASP A 290 -21.70 -1.68 20.78
N THR A 291 -22.09 -1.14 19.61
CA THR A 291 -22.00 -1.81 18.31
C THR A 291 -21.61 -0.80 17.22
N GLU A 292 -20.33 -0.48 17.18
CA GLU A 292 -19.77 0.49 16.25
C GLU A 292 -19.56 -0.12 14.85
N ASP A 293 -19.92 0.65 13.82
CA ASP A 293 -19.54 0.43 12.42
C ASP A 293 -18.01 0.54 12.25
N HIS A 294 -17.47 -0.05 11.19
CA HIS A 294 -16.05 0.11 10.90
C HIS A 294 -15.77 1.46 10.23
N THR A 295 -16.65 1.96 9.35
CA THR A 295 -16.44 3.20 8.57
C THR A 295 -15.98 4.37 9.46
N LEU A 296 -16.74 4.67 10.52
CA LEU A 296 -16.52 5.81 11.41
C LEU A 296 -16.02 5.42 12.80
N LEU A 297 -16.09 4.14 13.20
CA LEU A 297 -15.73 3.66 14.55
C LEU A 297 -16.27 4.53 15.68
N GLY A 298 -17.54 4.95 15.57
CA GLY A 298 -18.16 5.81 16.58
C GLY A 298 -17.57 7.23 16.72
N ARG A 299 -16.58 7.63 15.89
CA ARG A 299 -16.02 9.01 15.88
C ARG A 299 -17.11 10.06 15.66
N CYS A 300 -18.16 9.68 14.94
CA CYS A 300 -19.41 10.44 14.88
C CYS A 300 -20.50 9.67 15.61
N ARG A 301 -20.91 10.18 16.79
CA ARG A 301 -21.99 9.60 17.57
C ARG A 301 -23.27 9.49 16.72
N ASP A 302 -23.91 8.32 16.77
CA ASP A 302 -25.15 8.04 16.05
C ASP A 302 -25.05 8.30 14.52
N ALA A 303 -23.90 7.99 13.92
CA ALA A 303 -23.66 8.00 12.48
C ALA A 303 -22.90 6.73 12.08
N GLY A 304 -22.92 6.35 10.79
CA GLY A 304 -22.32 5.11 10.33
C GLY A 304 -23.31 3.94 10.31
N TYR A 305 -23.14 3.04 9.35
CA TYR A 305 -23.98 1.86 9.15
C TYR A 305 -23.15 0.66 8.74
N PHE A 306 -23.63 -0.53 9.11
CA PHE A 306 -23.04 -1.81 8.71
C PHE A 306 -24.15 -2.82 8.47
N MET A 307 -23.81 -3.98 7.90
CA MET A 307 -24.77 -5.10 7.78
C MET A 307 -24.57 -6.07 8.95
N TYR A 308 -25.67 -6.43 9.59
CA TYR A 308 -25.69 -7.27 10.78
C TYR A 308 -26.60 -8.49 10.61
N PHE A 309 -26.11 -9.65 11.03
CA PHE A 309 -26.90 -10.86 11.16
C PHE A 309 -26.94 -11.29 12.64
N ASN A 310 -28.14 -11.32 13.21
CA ASN A 310 -28.35 -11.69 14.62
C ASN A 310 -28.26 -13.20 14.84
N THR A 311 -27.34 -13.63 15.71
CA THR A 311 -27.17 -15.05 16.09
C THR A 311 -27.64 -15.37 17.52
N MET A 312 -28.17 -14.40 18.27
CA MET A 312 -28.67 -14.59 19.63
C MET A 312 -30.00 -15.35 19.71
N ALA A 313 -30.82 -15.29 18.67
CA ALA A 313 -32.16 -15.90 18.65
C ALA A 313 -32.47 -16.57 17.31
N GLY A 314 -33.25 -17.64 17.36
CA GLY A 314 -33.63 -18.48 16.21
C GLY A 314 -32.93 -19.84 16.21
N GLU A 315 -33.17 -20.66 15.19
CA GLU A 315 -32.67 -22.03 15.14
C GLU A 315 -31.18 -22.10 14.70
N PRO A 316 -30.44 -23.15 15.08
CA PRO A 316 -29.15 -23.48 14.48
C PRO A 316 -29.26 -23.70 12.96
N GLU A 317 -28.19 -23.38 12.21
CA GLU A 317 -28.08 -23.47 10.75
C GLU A 317 -29.02 -22.56 9.94
N GLN A 318 -29.87 -21.75 10.58
CA GLN A 318 -30.56 -20.66 9.86
C GLN A 318 -29.54 -19.72 9.25
N SER A 319 -29.82 -19.22 8.05
CA SER A 319 -28.86 -18.43 7.29
C SER A 319 -29.50 -17.26 6.56
N ALA A 320 -28.73 -16.18 6.45
CA ALA A 320 -29.05 -15.03 5.63
C ALA A 320 -28.00 -14.85 4.54
N LEU A 321 -28.46 -14.62 3.31
CA LEU A 321 -27.63 -14.38 2.13
C LEU A 321 -27.79 -12.93 1.68
N LEU A 322 -26.67 -12.20 1.61
CA LEU A 322 -26.58 -10.86 1.01
C LEU A 322 -25.78 -10.96 -0.28
N GLU A 323 -26.40 -10.69 -1.42
CA GLU A 323 -25.77 -10.76 -2.75
C GLU A 323 -25.46 -9.34 -3.26
N SER A 324 -24.31 -9.16 -3.91
CA SER A 324 -23.99 -7.93 -4.63
C SER A 324 -24.97 -7.68 -5.80
N ARG A 325 -24.92 -6.48 -6.39
CA ARG A 325 -25.46 -6.29 -7.75
C ARG A 325 -24.72 -7.16 -8.75
N THR A 326 -25.24 -7.30 -9.97
CA THR A 326 -24.51 -7.97 -11.05
C THR A 326 -23.29 -7.13 -11.47
N LEU A 327 -22.12 -7.73 -11.44
CA LEU A 327 -20.82 -7.13 -11.76
C LEU A 327 -20.29 -7.69 -13.08
N TYR A 328 -19.45 -6.92 -13.76
CA TYR A 328 -18.96 -7.19 -15.11
C TYR A 328 -17.44 -7.11 -15.12
N PRO A 329 -16.72 -8.21 -14.82
CA PRO A 329 -15.27 -8.20 -14.73
C PRO A 329 -14.62 -8.02 -16.11
N LYS A 330 -13.49 -7.31 -16.17
CA LYS A 330 -12.64 -7.15 -17.36
C LYS A 330 -11.41 -8.06 -17.33
N ARG A 331 -10.94 -8.42 -16.14
CA ARG A 331 -9.86 -9.37 -15.86
C ARG A 331 -10.45 -10.64 -15.23
N LYS A 332 -9.67 -11.72 -15.21
CA LYS A 332 -10.07 -13.02 -14.64
C LYS A 332 -9.60 -13.22 -13.20
N LEU A 333 -9.18 -12.16 -12.55
CA LEU A 333 -8.66 -12.15 -11.18
C LEU A 333 -9.28 -10.96 -10.44
N GLN A 334 -9.70 -11.19 -9.21
CA GLN A 334 -10.28 -10.20 -8.34
C GLN A 334 -9.85 -10.43 -6.90
N CYS A 335 -9.82 -9.36 -6.11
CA CYS A 335 -9.71 -9.41 -4.67
C CYS A 335 -10.95 -8.80 -4.04
N LEU A 336 -11.70 -9.62 -3.31
CA LEU A 336 -12.77 -9.14 -2.43
C LEU A 336 -12.17 -8.88 -1.06
N GLU A 337 -12.13 -7.62 -0.66
CA GLU A 337 -11.71 -7.16 0.65
C GLU A 337 -12.93 -6.65 1.42
N PHE A 338 -13.02 -6.96 2.71
CA PHE A 338 -14.05 -6.42 3.58
C PHE A 338 -13.64 -6.54 5.04
N PHE A 339 -14.20 -5.66 5.87
CA PHE A 339 -14.09 -5.77 7.31
C PHE A 339 -15.25 -6.59 7.86
N TYR A 340 -14.96 -7.44 8.85
CA TYR A 340 -15.95 -8.26 9.52
C TYR A 340 -15.68 -8.33 11.02
N LYS A 341 -16.74 -8.57 11.79
CA LYS A 341 -16.68 -8.77 13.24
C LYS A 341 -17.69 -9.85 13.63
N MET A 342 -17.28 -10.81 14.46
CA MET A 342 -18.15 -11.88 14.93
C MET A 342 -18.19 -11.85 16.45
N THR A 343 -19.37 -11.56 17.01
CA THR A 343 -19.59 -11.43 18.47
C THR A 343 -20.51 -12.52 19.03
N GLY A 344 -20.90 -13.46 18.19
CA GLY A 344 -21.79 -14.57 18.52
C GLY A 344 -21.04 -15.84 18.94
N SER A 345 -21.53 -16.98 18.48
CA SER A 345 -20.97 -18.29 18.82
C SER A 345 -19.70 -18.58 18.02
N LEU A 346 -18.76 -19.34 18.59
CA LEU A 346 -17.63 -19.92 17.85
C LEU A 346 -18.07 -20.85 16.69
N LYS A 347 -19.32 -21.32 16.71
CA LYS A 347 -19.91 -22.11 15.64
C LYS A 347 -20.58 -21.28 14.54
N ASP A 348 -20.69 -19.97 14.73
CA ASP A 348 -21.19 -19.08 13.68
C ASP A 348 -20.23 -19.09 12.49
N ARG A 349 -20.78 -18.92 11.29
CA ARG A 349 -20.02 -19.09 10.05
C ARG A 349 -20.39 -18.02 9.02
N LEU A 350 -19.39 -17.35 8.46
CA LEU A 350 -19.54 -16.43 7.34
C LEU A 350 -18.95 -17.08 6.09
N THR A 351 -19.80 -17.47 5.14
CA THR A 351 -19.40 -18.14 3.90
C THR A 351 -19.49 -17.19 2.71
N ILE A 352 -18.41 -17.11 1.94
CA ILE A 352 -18.32 -16.24 0.76
C ILE A 352 -18.58 -17.10 -0.46
N TRP A 353 -19.53 -16.66 -1.26
CA TRP A 353 -19.97 -17.33 -2.48
C TRP A 353 -19.78 -16.42 -3.69
N VAL A 354 -19.68 -17.06 -4.85
CA VAL A 354 -19.78 -16.40 -6.15
C VAL A 354 -20.89 -17.07 -6.94
N LYS A 355 -21.82 -16.27 -7.45
CA LYS A 355 -22.87 -16.68 -8.39
C LYS A 355 -22.47 -16.21 -9.77
N VAL A 356 -22.19 -17.13 -10.68
CA VAL A 356 -21.74 -16.81 -12.05
C VAL A 356 -22.82 -17.07 -13.08
N ASP A 357 -22.68 -16.42 -14.25
CA ASP A 357 -23.41 -16.78 -15.46
C ASP A 357 -23.22 -18.27 -15.80
N ASP A 358 -24.31 -18.96 -16.08
CA ASP A 358 -24.34 -20.38 -16.44
C ASP A 358 -24.16 -20.63 -17.95
N GLY A 359 -23.92 -19.58 -18.74
CA GLY A 359 -23.79 -19.62 -20.19
C GLY A 359 -25.09 -19.32 -20.92
N THR A 360 -26.22 -19.20 -20.23
CA THR A 360 -27.51 -18.80 -20.83
C THR A 360 -27.78 -17.30 -20.67
N GLY A 361 -26.81 -16.52 -20.17
CA GLY A 361 -26.99 -15.12 -19.84
C GLY A 361 -27.59 -14.88 -18.46
N SER A 362 -27.80 -15.93 -17.65
CA SER A 362 -28.42 -15.87 -16.32
C SER A 362 -27.43 -16.20 -15.21
N VAL A 363 -27.38 -15.35 -14.18
CA VAL A 363 -26.47 -15.51 -13.04
C VAL A 363 -27.09 -16.47 -12.01
N ARG A 364 -26.77 -17.77 -12.11
CA ARG A 364 -27.44 -18.84 -11.33
C ARG A 364 -26.50 -19.84 -10.67
N ARG A 365 -25.32 -20.08 -11.24
CA ARG A 365 -24.40 -21.12 -10.74
C ARG A 365 -23.61 -20.61 -9.53
N MET A 366 -23.94 -21.13 -8.35
CA MET A 366 -23.24 -20.80 -7.10
C MET A 366 -21.97 -21.64 -6.94
N ARG A 367 -20.88 -20.99 -6.50
CA ARG A 367 -19.61 -21.62 -6.13
C ARG A 367 -19.17 -21.07 -4.77
N LYS A 368 -18.88 -21.96 -3.83
CA LYS A 368 -18.30 -21.60 -2.54
C LYS A 368 -16.84 -21.19 -2.75
N ILE A 369 -16.41 -20.06 -2.18
CA ILE A 369 -15.03 -19.58 -2.29
C ILE A 369 -14.31 -19.73 -0.95
N HIS A 370 -14.88 -19.19 0.12
CA HIS A 370 -14.19 -19.14 1.41
C HIS A 370 -15.18 -19.27 2.57
N THR A 371 -14.68 -19.61 3.75
CA THR A 371 -15.48 -19.74 4.97
C THR A 371 -14.68 -19.27 6.16
N ILE A 372 -15.23 -18.28 6.85
CA ILE A 372 -14.73 -17.73 8.10
C ILE A 372 -15.57 -18.30 9.24
N TYR A 373 -14.91 -18.73 10.31
CA TYR A 373 -15.56 -19.29 11.49
C TYR A 373 -15.45 -18.30 12.66
N GLY A 374 -16.42 -18.36 13.59
CA GLY A 374 -16.42 -17.54 14.78
C GLY A 374 -15.16 -17.74 15.63
N THR A 375 -14.62 -16.63 16.13
CA THR A 375 -13.46 -16.61 17.03
C THR A 375 -13.85 -16.03 18.38
N SER A 376 -13.02 -16.22 19.41
CA SER A 376 -13.21 -15.58 20.73
C SER A 376 -12.92 -14.09 20.73
N GLU A 377 -12.24 -13.60 19.69
CA GLU A 377 -11.92 -12.19 19.50
C GLU A 377 -13.13 -11.44 18.93
N ASN A 378 -13.58 -10.44 19.68
CA ASN A 378 -14.72 -9.59 19.35
C ASN A 378 -14.26 -8.24 18.77
N THR A 379 -13.30 -8.25 17.85
CA THR A 379 -12.75 -7.06 17.18
C THR A 379 -13.05 -7.06 15.69
N TRP A 380 -12.95 -5.90 15.05
CA TRP A 380 -12.99 -5.81 13.59
C TRP A 380 -11.74 -6.47 13.01
N LYS A 381 -11.92 -7.25 11.94
CA LYS A 381 -10.88 -7.96 11.22
C LYS A 381 -11.05 -7.71 9.74
N ILE A 382 -9.96 -7.70 9.00
CA ILE A 382 -9.98 -7.61 7.54
C ILE A 382 -9.90 -9.01 6.93
N ALA A 383 -10.66 -9.25 5.88
CA ALA A 383 -10.58 -10.47 5.06
C ALA A 383 -10.24 -10.09 3.62
N HIS A 384 -9.36 -10.87 3.00
CA HIS A 384 -9.06 -10.80 1.58
C HIS A 384 -9.38 -12.15 0.95
N VAL A 385 -10.28 -12.16 -0.04
CA VAL A 385 -10.77 -13.38 -0.67
C VAL A 385 -10.45 -13.31 -2.17
N PRO A 386 -9.46 -14.08 -2.65
CA PRO A 386 -9.17 -14.19 -4.07
C PRO A 386 -10.38 -14.79 -4.81
N ILE A 387 -10.79 -14.14 -5.89
CA ILE A 387 -11.87 -14.59 -6.76
C ILE A 387 -11.34 -14.64 -8.19
N GLU A 388 -11.61 -15.75 -8.89
CA GLU A 388 -11.24 -15.93 -10.29
C GLU A 388 -12.49 -16.12 -11.14
N VAL A 389 -12.99 -15.03 -11.71
CA VAL A 389 -14.19 -15.00 -12.54
C VAL A 389 -13.99 -14.08 -13.74
N GLY A 390 -14.28 -14.58 -14.94
CA GLY A 390 -14.17 -13.83 -16.20
C GLY A 390 -15.50 -13.56 -16.92
N VAL A 391 -16.62 -13.78 -16.24
CA VAL A 391 -17.98 -13.56 -16.77
C VAL A 391 -18.78 -12.75 -15.75
N LYS A 392 -19.92 -12.18 -16.14
CA LYS A 392 -20.76 -11.44 -15.19
C LYS A 392 -21.17 -12.31 -14.00
N PHE A 393 -21.12 -11.73 -12.81
CA PHE A 393 -21.31 -12.48 -11.56
C PHE A 393 -21.87 -11.63 -10.42
N ARG A 394 -22.17 -12.28 -9.30
CA ARG A 394 -22.39 -11.65 -7.99
C ARG A 394 -21.49 -12.32 -6.97
N TYR A 395 -20.91 -11.57 -6.05
CA TYR A 395 -20.41 -12.17 -4.81
C TYR A 395 -21.53 -12.15 -3.77
N ALA A 396 -21.47 -13.05 -2.78
CA ALA A 396 -22.47 -13.11 -1.75
C ALA A 396 -21.91 -13.52 -0.39
N PHE A 397 -22.44 -12.91 0.66
CA PHE A 397 -22.16 -13.22 2.05
C PHE A 397 -23.29 -14.04 2.63
N GLN A 398 -23.01 -15.30 2.96
CA GLN A 398 -23.93 -16.13 3.71
C GLN A 398 -23.49 -16.17 5.17
N ALA A 399 -24.24 -15.52 6.04
CA ALA A 399 -24.12 -15.71 7.48
C ALA A 399 -24.94 -16.92 7.90
N VAL A 400 -24.37 -17.81 8.69
CA VAL A 400 -25.01 -19.02 9.21
C VAL A 400 -24.89 -19.03 10.73
N ARG A 401 -26.03 -19.23 11.40
CA ARG A 401 -26.09 -19.32 12.85
C ARG A 401 -25.55 -20.67 13.33
N GLY A 402 -24.64 -20.62 14.29
CA GLY A 402 -24.10 -21.78 14.99
C GLY A 402 -24.97 -22.20 16.16
N ASN A 403 -24.51 -21.95 17.39
CA ASN A 403 -25.24 -22.29 18.62
C ASN A 403 -25.82 -21.05 19.31
N PRO A 404 -27.15 -20.83 19.25
CA PRO A 404 -27.81 -19.66 19.85
C PRO A 404 -27.62 -19.58 21.37
N SER A 405 -27.62 -20.72 22.07
CA SER A 405 -27.51 -20.76 23.54
C SER A 405 -26.16 -20.27 24.09
N GLY A 406 -25.17 -20.05 23.21
CA GLY A 406 -23.87 -19.46 23.54
C GLY A 406 -23.52 -18.25 22.68
N SER A 407 -24.50 -17.62 22.02
CA SER A 407 -24.29 -16.40 21.24
C SER A 407 -24.69 -15.16 22.04
N SER A 408 -23.79 -14.18 22.11
CA SER A 408 -24.02 -12.87 22.72
C SER A 408 -24.24 -11.75 21.69
N GLY A 409 -24.27 -12.07 20.39
CA GLY A 409 -24.30 -11.06 19.35
C GLY A 409 -24.56 -11.62 17.96
N GLY A 410 -23.66 -11.40 17.01
CA GLY A 410 -23.90 -11.76 15.62
C GLY A 410 -22.70 -11.60 14.71
N ILE A 411 -22.97 -11.59 13.41
CA ILE A 411 -21.98 -11.40 12.36
C ILE A 411 -22.19 -10.02 11.75
N LEU A 412 -21.15 -9.21 11.72
CA LEU A 412 -21.11 -7.87 11.15
C LEU A 412 -20.18 -7.86 9.95
N ILE A 413 -20.55 -7.15 8.89
CA ILE A 413 -19.68 -6.83 7.76
C ILE A 413 -19.80 -5.35 7.40
N ASP A 414 -18.69 -4.74 6.99
CA ASP A 414 -18.59 -3.34 6.61
C ASP A 414 -17.41 -3.10 5.65
N ASP A 415 -17.32 -1.91 5.06
CA ASP A 415 -16.19 -1.45 4.24
C ASP A 415 -15.75 -2.47 3.16
N ILE A 416 -16.71 -2.91 2.35
CA ILE A 416 -16.45 -3.87 1.27
C ILE A 416 -15.81 -3.15 0.09
N SER A 417 -14.74 -3.71 -0.46
CA SER A 417 -14.19 -3.33 -1.76
C SER A 417 -13.93 -4.58 -2.61
N LEU A 418 -14.20 -4.45 -3.91
CA LEU A 418 -13.89 -5.49 -4.88
C LEU A 418 -13.12 -4.88 -6.04
N THR A 419 -11.85 -5.26 -6.15
CA THR A 419 -10.94 -4.82 -7.20
C THR A 419 -10.54 -5.98 -8.09
N GLU A 420 -10.19 -5.70 -9.33
CA GLU A 420 -9.61 -6.67 -10.26
C GLU A 420 -8.08 -6.77 -10.10
N THR A 421 -7.64 -6.92 -8.86
CA THR A 421 -6.22 -7.06 -8.46
C THR A 421 -6.00 -8.39 -7.77
N ARG A 422 -4.72 -8.78 -7.58
CA ARG A 422 -4.38 -9.87 -6.67
C ARG A 422 -4.64 -9.42 -5.23
N CYS A 423 -5.07 -10.34 -4.39
CA CYS A 423 -5.10 -10.09 -2.95
C CYS A 423 -3.67 -10.11 -2.38
N PRO A 424 -3.41 -9.39 -1.28
CA PRO A 424 -2.18 -9.58 -0.53
C PRO A 424 -2.07 -11.03 -0.06
N ASN A 425 -0.87 -11.60 -0.16
CA ASN A 425 -0.60 -12.98 0.25
C ASN A 425 -0.66 -13.13 1.77
N THR A 426 -0.14 -12.12 2.48
CA THR A 426 -0.07 -12.11 3.94
C THR A 426 -0.56 -10.78 4.48
N VAL A 427 -1.32 -10.87 5.57
CA VAL A 427 -1.79 -9.73 6.35
C VAL A 427 -1.36 -9.92 7.80
N TRP A 428 -0.73 -8.90 8.36
CA TRP A 428 -0.38 -8.83 9.77
C TRP A 428 -1.07 -7.63 10.42
N THR A 429 -1.90 -7.91 11.43
CA THR A 429 -2.57 -6.88 12.24
C THR A 429 -1.90 -6.78 13.61
N ILE A 430 -1.60 -5.57 14.04
CA ILE A 430 -1.03 -5.26 15.35
C ILE A 430 -2.03 -4.41 16.10
N HIS A 431 -2.54 -4.97 17.19
CA HIS A 431 -3.53 -4.32 18.04
C HIS A 431 -2.88 -3.38 19.06
N ASN A 432 -3.61 -2.35 19.45
CA ASN A 432 -3.22 -1.36 20.46
C ASN A 432 -1.92 -0.61 20.12
N PHE A 433 -1.73 -0.25 18.85
CA PHE A 433 -0.45 0.27 18.37
C PHE A 433 -0.13 1.67 18.92
N SER A 434 -1.12 2.51 19.22
CA SER A 434 -0.92 3.82 19.85
C SER A 434 -0.24 3.67 21.22
N LYS A 435 -0.66 2.69 22.03
CA LYS A 435 -0.04 2.40 23.32
C LYS A 435 1.40 1.89 23.17
N ILE A 436 1.67 1.13 22.11
CA ILE A 436 3.03 0.71 21.77
C ILE A 436 3.88 1.94 21.45
N LEU A 437 3.39 2.88 20.63
CA LEU A 437 4.11 4.11 20.29
C LEU A 437 4.42 4.97 21.52
N GLU A 438 3.50 5.05 22.48
CA GLU A 438 3.70 5.82 23.73
C GLU A 438 4.82 5.27 24.61
N THR A 439 5.05 3.95 24.59
CA THR A 439 5.96 3.26 25.50
C THR A 439 7.24 2.77 24.84
N ALA A 440 7.28 2.73 23.51
CA ALA A 440 8.43 2.26 22.75
C ALA A 440 9.62 3.22 22.87
N ASP A 441 10.80 2.62 22.97
CA ASP A 441 12.09 3.28 22.80
C ASP A 441 12.78 2.81 21.52
N THR A 442 13.98 3.31 21.25
CA THR A 442 14.75 2.97 20.04
C THR A 442 15.26 1.52 20.03
N ASN A 443 15.12 0.76 21.11
CA ASN A 443 15.46 -0.66 21.21
C ASN A 443 14.23 -1.57 21.09
N THR A 444 13.03 -1.01 21.17
CA THR A 444 11.78 -1.75 21.09
C THR A 444 11.62 -2.31 19.68
N VAL A 445 11.45 -3.63 19.59
CA VAL A 445 11.22 -4.36 18.34
C VAL A 445 9.99 -5.26 18.48
N ILE A 446 9.24 -5.39 17.39
CA ILE A 446 8.10 -6.31 17.28
C ILE A 446 8.31 -7.13 16.02
N ASP A 447 8.41 -8.44 16.16
CA ASP A 447 8.52 -9.35 15.03
C ASP A 447 7.15 -9.94 14.69
N SER A 448 6.86 -10.04 13.39
CA SER A 448 5.69 -10.74 12.90
C SER A 448 5.79 -12.24 13.18
N PRO A 449 4.65 -12.95 13.13
CA PRO A 449 4.67 -14.39 12.93
C PRO A 449 5.44 -14.77 11.66
N ARG A 450 5.84 -16.05 11.56
CA ARG A 450 6.39 -16.61 10.32
C ARG A 450 5.28 -16.81 9.30
N PHE A 451 5.52 -16.32 8.09
CA PHE A 451 4.67 -16.50 6.92
C PHE A 451 5.40 -17.31 5.84
N TYR A 452 4.67 -17.74 4.82
CA TYR A 452 5.21 -18.47 3.68
C TYR A 452 4.80 -17.83 2.37
N SER A 453 5.75 -17.70 1.44
CA SER A 453 5.45 -17.22 0.08
C SER A 453 4.73 -18.29 -0.72
N GLN A 454 4.18 -17.92 -1.88
CA GLN A 454 3.56 -18.89 -2.79
C GLN A 454 4.54 -19.99 -3.25
N GLU A 455 5.84 -19.68 -3.30
CA GLU A 455 6.89 -20.65 -3.62
C GLU A 455 7.28 -21.54 -2.43
N GLY A 456 6.99 -21.10 -1.20
CA GLY A 456 7.28 -21.84 0.02
C GLY A 456 8.42 -21.29 0.89
N TYR A 457 9.01 -20.14 0.56
CA TYR A 457 10.02 -19.50 1.42
C TYR A 457 9.38 -18.98 2.71
N GLY A 458 9.97 -19.31 3.86
CA GLY A 458 9.59 -18.72 5.14
C GLY A 458 10.09 -17.29 5.27
N TYR A 459 9.24 -16.36 5.70
CA TYR A 459 9.63 -14.96 5.90
C TYR A 459 8.86 -14.28 7.04
N GLY A 460 9.31 -13.10 7.42
CA GLY A 460 8.64 -12.23 8.39
C GLY A 460 9.07 -10.77 8.25
N VAL A 461 8.45 -9.90 9.06
CA VAL A 461 8.75 -8.48 9.13
C VAL A 461 8.99 -8.08 10.58
N ARG A 462 10.04 -7.30 10.80
CA ARG A 462 10.35 -6.62 12.05
C ARG A 462 9.90 -5.17 11.99
N ILE A 463 9.27 -4.71 13.06
CA ILE A 463 8.92 -3.30 13.26
C ILE A 463 9.75 -2.72 14.39
N LYS A 464 10.24 -1.50 14.18
CA LYS A 464 10.72 -0.59 15.22
C LYS A 464 9.71 0.54 15.38
N PRO A 465 8.83 0.51 16.40
CA PRO A 465 7.81 1.54 16.58
C PRO A 465 8.42 2.94 16.74
N LEU A 466 9.58 3.06 17.38
CA LEU A 466 10.41 4.25 17.36
C LEU A 466 11.75 3.92 16.69
N SER A 467 11.92 4.37 15.45
CA SER A 467 13.20 4.23 14.75
C SER A 467 14.24 5.21 15.30
N GLY A 468 15.52 4.97 14.99
CA GLY A 468 16.60 5.90 15.34
C GLY A 468 16.67 7.14 14.43
N TYR A 469 15.74 7.27 13.48
CA TYR A 469 15.72 8.34 12.49
C TYR A 469 14.64 9.37 12.80
N THR A 470 14.97 10.65 12.59
CA THR A 470 14.05 11.77 12.73
C THR A 470 14.37 12.83 11.69
N ASP A 471 13.34 13.55 11.25
CA ASP A 471 13.48 14.73 10.39
C ASP A 471 12.59 15.88 10.91
N TYR A 472 12.36 16.90 10.08
CA TYR A 472 11.50 18.04 10.42
C TYR A 472 10.04 17.66 10.72
N THR A 473 9.57 16.49 10.30
CA THR A 473 8.23 15.96 10.58
C THR A 473 8.16 15.13 11.88
N GLY A 474 9.31 14.86 12.50
CA GLY A 474 9.42 14.17 13.78
C GLY A 474 9.89 12.72 13.63
N ASN A 475 9.24 11.82 14.36
CA ASN A 475 9.67 10.42 14.52
C ASN A 475 9.05 9.51 13.46
N TYR A 476 9.67 8.35 13.27
CA TYR A 476 9.26 7.34 12.30
C TYR A 476 9.12 5.96 12.93
N VAL A 477 8.24 5.15 12.33
CA VAL A 477 8.25 3.69 12.48
C VAL A 477 9.15 3.12 11.38
N GLY A 478 10.03 2.19 11.73
CA GLY A 478 10.86 1.43 10.79
C GLY A 478 10.33 0.02 10.55
N LEU A 479 10.40 -0.46 9.31
CA LEU A 479 9.97 -1.81 8.90
C LEU A 479 11.10 -2.53 8.17
N TYR A 480 11.34 -3.80 8.52
CA TYR A 480 12.46 -4.58 8.02
C TYR A 480 12.04 -6.02 7.71
N PHE A 481 12.18 -6.44 6.46
CA PHE A 481 11.91 -7.79 6.00
C PHE A 481 13.05 -8.76 6.36
N HIS A 482 12.73 -10.01 6.65
CA HIS A 482 13.72 -11.07 6.87
C HIS A 482 13.20 -12.42 6.39
N LEU A 483 14.12 -13.34 6.08
CA LEU A 483 13.80 -14.74 5.83
C LEU A 483 13.85 -15.52 7.14
N THR A 484 13.05 -16.58 7.21
CA THR A 484 13.00 -17.49 8.35
C THR A 484 13.16 -18.92 7.88
N SER A 485 13.83 -19.76 8.66
CA SER A 485 13.90 -21.19 8.34
C SER A 485 12.50 -21.81 8.41
N GLY A 486 12.16 -22.62 7.42
CA GLY A 486 10.86 -23.25 7.28
C GLY A 486 10.95 -24.73 6.93
N GLU A 487 9.80 -25.40 6.93
CA GLU A 487 9.69 -26.83 6.61
C GLU A 487 10.04 -27.15 5.14
N ASN A 488 9.93 -26.16 4.26
CA ASN A 488 10.18 -26.29 2.82
C ASN A 488 11.66 -26.09 2.44
N ASP A 489 12.50 -25.60 3.35
CA ASP A 489 13.85 -25.10 3.06
C ASP A 489 14.75 -26.07 2.30
N VAL A 490 14.53 -27.38 2.46
CA VAL A 490 15.32 -28.45 1.83
C VAL A 490 15.11 -28.53 0.31
N VAL A 491 13.94 -28.12 -0.19
CA VAL A 491 13.64 -28.09 -1.64
C VAL A 491 13.76 -26.70 -2.24
N MET A 492 13.89 -25.65 -1.40
CA MET A 492 14.05 -24.29 -1.86
C MET A 492 15.42 -24.04 -2.48
N GLN A 493 15.48 -23.11 -3.44
CA GLN A 493 16.73 -22.66 -4.03
C GLN A 493 17.36 -21.58 -3.14
N TRP A 494 18.67 -21.68 -2.90
CA TRP A 494 19.40 -20.72 -2.08
C TRP A 494 20.68 -20.26 -2.80
N PRO A 495 21.06 -18.96 -2.71
CA PRO A 495 20.32 -17.86 -2.10
C PRO A 495 18.97 -17.58 -2.79
N ALA A 496 17.98 -17.11 -2.03
CA ALA A 496 16.72 -16.66 -2.58
C ALA A 496 16.97 -15.34 -3.33
N VAL A 497 16.97 -15.37 -4.66
CA VAL A 497 17.28 -14.20 -5.50
C VAL A 497 16.14 -13.84 -6.43
N ASN A 498 16.05 -12.58 -6.86
CA ASN A 498 15.04 -12.06 -7.78
C ASN A 498 13.61 -12.09 -7.23
N ARG A 499 13.43 -12.26 -5.92
CA ARG A 499 12.12 -12.14 -5.26
C ARG A 499 11.98 -10.75 -4.68
N GLN A 500 10.87 -10.08 -4.96
CA GLN A 500 10.54 -8.78 -4.42
C GLN A 500 9.69 -8.94 -3.16
N ALA A 501 10.20 -8.42 -2.04
CA ALA A 501 9.42 -8.21 -0.82
C ALA A 501 8.74 -6.85 -0.89
N THR A 502 7.41 -6.83 -0.92
CA THR A 502 6.59 -5.60 -0.90
C THR A 502 5.92 -5.48 0.47
N LEU A 503 6.23 -4.41 1.19
CA LEU A 503 5.64 -4.09 2.48
C LEU A 503 4.67 -2.92 2.29
N VAL A 504 3.44 -3.06 2.77
CA VAL A 504 2.43 -2.00 2.70
C VAL A 504 1.83 -1.80 4.08
N VAL A 505 1.93 -0.58 4.62
CA VAL A 505 1.16 -0.16 5.80
C VAL A 505 -0.14 0.45 5.28
N MET A 506 -1.28 -0.14 5.65
CA MET A 506 -2.58 0.19 5.07
C MET A 506 -3.16 1.48 5.66
N ASP A 507 -3.51 2.43 4.80
CA ASP A 507 -4.47 3.49 5.14
C ASP A 507 -5.89 2.91 5.08
N GLN A 508 -6.55 2.77 6.21
CA GLN A 508 -7.82 2.02 6.35
C GLN A 508 -9.05 2.88 6.03
N ASP A 509 -8.92 3.78 5.04
CA ASP A 509 -10.04 4.57 4.54
C ASP A 509 -11.13 3.64 3.96
N PRO A 510 -12.41 3.87 4.28
CA PRO A 510 -13.53 3.07 3.75
C PRO A 510 -13.66 3.18 2.22
N ASP A 511 -13.20 4.29 1.62
CA ASP A 511 -13.13 4.47 0.18
C ASP A 511 -11.74 4.07 -0.34
N ILE A 512 -11.65 2.94 -1.04
CA ILE A 512 -10.36 2.43 -1.55
C ILE A 512 -9.68 3.42 -2.51
N LEU A 513 -10.46 4.31 -3.15
CA LEU A 513 -9.93 5.35 -4.02
C LEU A 513 -9.24 6.49 -3.25
N GLN A 514 -9.55 6.66 -1.96
CA GLN A 514 -8.96 7.69 -1.09
C GLN A 514 -7.79 7.19 -0.24
N ARG A 515 -7.56 5.86 -0.20
CA ARG A 515 -6.43 5.28 0.54
C ARG A 515 -5.11 5.77 -0.01
N MET A 516 -4.24 6.26 0.87
CA MET A 516 -2.87 6.64 0.56
C MET A 516 -1.91 5.78 1.37
N SER A 517 -1.94 4.47 1.13
CA SER A 517 -1.15 3.50 1.89
C SER A 517 0.34 3.63 1.60
N SER A 518 1.18 3.65 2.64
CA SER A 518 2.64 3.65 2.50
C SER A 518 3.11 2.28 2.01
N ALA A 519 3.84 2.27 0.90
CA ALA A 519 4.33 1.04 0.28
C ALA A 519 5.81 1.17 -0.08
N ARG A 520 6.62 0.18 0.30
CA ARG A 520 8.02 0.07 -0.13
C ARG A 520 8.36 -1.37 -0.49
N SER A 521 9.29 -1.51 -1.42
CA SER A 521 9.67 -2.80 -1.97
C SER A 521 11.19 -2.93 -2.01
N LEU A 522 11.70 -4.12 -1.71
CA LEU A 522 13.10 -4.48 -1.94
C LEU A 522 13.17 -5.80 -2.70
N THR A 523 14.24 -6.02 -3.44
CA THR A 523 14.45 -7.28 -4.18
C THR A 523 15.68 -8.00 -3.65
N THR A 524 15.51 -9.30 -3.42
CA THR A 524 16.58 -10.19 -2.97
C THR A 524 17.60 -10.44 -4.09
N ASP A 525 18.88 -10.50 -3.75
CA ASP A 525 20.00 -10.53 -4.70
C ASP A 525 21.18 -11.41 -4.21
N MET A 526 22.30 -11.37 -4.93
CA MET A 526 23.49 -12.17 -4.62
C MET A 526 24.48 -11.49 -3.66
N ARG A 527 24.06 -10.46 -2.93
CA ARG A 527 24.99 -9.71 -2.09
C ARG A 527 25.45 -10.50 -0.87
N GLN A 528 26.59 -10.10 -0.34
CA GLN A 528 27.24 -10.78 0.77
C GLN A 528 27.36 -9.87 1.99
N THR A 529 27.28 -10.45 3.17
CA THR A 529 27.64 -9.84 4.44
C THR A 529 29.16 -9.70 4.54
N SER A 530 29.63 -8.90 5.50
CA SER A 530 31.07 -8.63 5.70
C SER A 530 31.90 -9.88 6.01
N ASP A 531 31.28 -10.96 6.49
CA ASP A 531 31.89 -12.27 6.71
C ASP A 531 31.88 -13.20 5.46
N GLY A 532 31.44 -12.68 4.30
CA GLY A 532 31.47 -13.37 3.00
C GLY A 532 30.31 -14.35 2.76
N LYS A 533 29.32 -14.43 3.65
CA LYS A 533 28.12 -15.24 3.46
C LYS A 533 27.10 -14.49 2.60
N PHE A 534 26.27 -15.20 1.85
CA PHE A 534 25.17 -14.57 1.13
C PHE A 534 24.08 -14.13 2.10
N PHE A 535 23.63 -12.88 1.98
CA PHE A 535 22.63 -12.29 2.87
C PHE A 535 21.30 -13.07 2.83
N TRP A 536 20.89 -13.46 1.62
CA TRP A 536 19.63 -14.17 1.36
C TRP A 536 19.81 -15.70 1.25
N ASP A 537 20.85 -16.28 1.85
CA ASP A 537 21.00 -17.75 1.95
C ASP A 537 20.02 -18.33 2.98
N ASN A 538 19.99 -19.66 3.05
CA ASN A 538 19.14 -20.42 3.96
C ASN A 538 19.35 -19.94 5.41
N PRO A 539 18.30 -19.46 6.10
CA PRO A 539 18.40 -18.96 7.47
C PRO A 539 18.96 -19.97 8.47
N SER A 540 18.81 -21.27 8.24
CA SER A 540 19.42 -22.32 9.08
C SER A 540 20.95 -22.32 9.02
N LYS A 541 21.55 -21.72 7.98
CA LYS A 541 23.01 -21.60 7.79
C LYS A 541 23.55 -20.23 8.18
N VAL A 542 22.80 -19.17 7.87
CA VAL A 542 23.29 -17.78 8.02
C VAL A 542 22.56 -16.98 9.08
N GLY A 543 21.39 -17.45 9.52
CA GLY A 543 20.54 -16.77 10.49
C GLY A 543 20.85 -17.13 11.95
N THR A 544 20.12 -16.47 12.83
CA THR A 544 20.17 -16.65 14.29
C THR A 544 18.90 -17.33 14.77
N TYR A 545 19.04 -18.33 15.65
CA TYR A 545 17.89 -19.01 16.23
C TYR A 545 17.07 -18.06 17.11
N ASP A 546 15.76 -18.02 16.88
CA ASP A 546 14.77 -17.31 17.68
C ASP A 546 13.78 -18.31 18.29
N SER A 547 13.76 -18.35 19.62
CA SER A 547 12.88 -19.22 20.39
C SER A 547 11.41 -18.83 20.32
N ALA A 548 11.08 -17.57 19.94
CA ALA A 548 9.70 -17.11 19.83
C ALA A 548 8.96 -17.74 18.64
N CYS A 549 9.68 -18.01 17.54
CA CYS A 549 9.13 -18.70 16.36
C CYS A 549 9.56 -20.16 16.23
N ASP A 550 10.46 -20.64 17.11
CA ASP A 550 11.17 -21.91 16.95
C ASP A 550 11.77 -22.04 15.55
N CYS A 551 12.51 -21.02 15.15
CA CYS A 551 13.03 -20.87 13.79
C CYS A 551 14.34 -20.06 13.78
N TYR A 552 15.17 -20.24 12.75
CA TYR A 552 16.29 -19.35 12.48
C TYR A 552 15.82 -18.16 11.66
N ARG A 553 16.16 -16.94 12.08
CA ARG A 553 15.85 -15.70 11.37
C ARG A 553 17.12 -15.14 10.75
N SER A 554 17.08 -14.77 9.47
CA SER A 554 18.16 -13.99 8.85
C SER A 554 18.28 -12.61 9.50
N ASP A 555 19.35 -11.89 9.19
CA ASP A 555 19.37 -10.45 9.43
C ASP A 555 18.19 -9.78 8.71
N SER A 556 17.70 -8.67 9.27
CA SER A 556 16.54 -7.95 8.73
C SER A 556 16.98 -6.77 7.86
N TRP A 557 16.21 -6.49 6.82
CA TRP A 557 16.49 -5.42 5.87
C TRP A 557 15.24 -4.62 5.50
N GLY A 558 15.34 -3.29 5.57
CA GLY A 558 14.27 -2.39 5.17
C GLY A 558 14.63 -0.95 5.47
N TRP A 559 13.71 -0.22 6.08
CA TRP A 559 13.75 1.23 6.15
C TRP A 559 13.47 1.73 7.56
N ARG A 560 14.38 2.55 8.10
CA ARG A 560 14.19 3.33 9.34
C ARG A 560 13.14 4.44 9.24
N ASN A 561 12.86 4.93 8.04
CA ASN A 561 11.97 6.06 7.73
C ASN A 561 10.71 5.59 6.97
N PHE A 562 10.16 4.42 7.34
CA PHE A 562 9.08 3.79 6.57
C PHE A 562 7.77 4.58 6.60
N ILE A 563 7.30 4.96 7.80
CA ILE A 563 6.08 5.76 7.98
C ILE A 563 6.25 6.75 9.13
N LYS A 564 5.83 8.00 8.90
CA LYS A 564 5.89 9.08 9.89
C LYS A 564 4.91 8.82 11.02
N HIS A 565 5.31 9.08 12.26
CA HIS A 565 4.37 9.16 13.39
C HIS A 565 3.26 10.20 13.13
N PHE A 566 3.62 11.29 12.45
CA PHE A 566 2.67 12.31 12.02
C PHE A 566 1.55 11.75 11.12
N ASP A 567 1.89 10.95 10.10
CA ASP A 567 0.88 10.38 9.19
C ASP A 567 0.03 9.31 9.87
N LEU A 568 0.62 8.53 10.80
CA LEU A 568 -0.13 7.54 11.60
C LEU A 568 -1.29 8.18 12.37
N GLY A 569 -1.09 9.38 12.91
CA GLY A 569 -2.12 10.12 13.66
C GLY A 569 -3.07 10.94 12.80
N ARG A 570 -2.69 11.29 11.57
CA ARG A 570 -3.49 12.16 10.69
C ARG A 570 -4.44 11.39 9.77
N ARG A 571 -4.04 10.23 9.26
CA ARG A 571 -4.83 9.40 8.32
C ARG A 571 -5.43 8.18 9.02
N ASN A 572 -6.03 7.25 8.28
CA ASN A 572 -6.67 6.05 8.85
C ASN A 572 -5.71 4.86 8.98
N TYR A 573 -4.41 5.12 9.20
CA TYR A 573 -3.44 4.05 9.44
C TYR A 573 -3.68 3.31 10.75
N LEU A 574 -4.06 4.05 11.79
CA LEU A 574 -4.47 3.52 13.09
C LEU A 574 -5.99 3.65 13.23
N LYS A 575 -6.70 2.59 12.88
CA LYS A 575 -8.16 2.49 12.95
C LYS A 575 -8.49 1.36 13.92
N ASN A 576 -9.33 1.64 14.92
CA ASN A 576 -9.57 0.76 16.09
C ASN A 576 -8.28 0.46 16.89
N ASP A 577 -7.32 1.40 16.83
CA ASP A 577 -5.94 1.24 17.33
C ASP A 577 -5.18 0.04 16.72
N ASP A 578 -5.65 -0.42 15.56
CA ASP A 578 -5.05 -1.51 14.80
C ASP A 578 -4.19 -0.93 13.68
N LEU A 579 -2.96 -1.41 13.57
CA LEU A 579 -2.08 -1.20 12.42
C LEU A 579 -2.12 -2.45 11.53
N ILE A 580 -2.46 -2.29 10.25
CA ILE A 580 -2.53 -3.40 9.30
C ILE A 580 -1.39 -3.29 8.28
N ILE A 581 -0.66 -4.40 8.13
CA ILE A 581 0.49 -4.49 7.22
C ILE A 581 0.28 -5.65 6.25
N PHE A 582 0.41 -5.37 4.96
CA PHE A 582 0.47 -6.39 3.91
C PHE A 582 1.91 -6.70 3.55
N ILE A 583 2.18 -7.98 3.33
CA ILE A 583 3.53 -8.48 3.07
C ILE A 583 3.47 -9.49 1.92
N ASP A 584 4.04 -9.10 0.78
CA ASP A 584 4.15 -9.97 -0.39
C ASP A 584 5.62 -10.32 -0.66
N PHE A 585 5.88 -11.55 -1.10
CA PHE A 585 7.22 -12.01 -1.47
C PHE A 585 7.14 -12.84 -2.75
N ASP A 586 7.25 -12.16 -3.89
CA ASP A 586 6.92 -12.71 -5.21
C ASP A 586 8.16 -12.79 -6.13
N ASP A 587 8.23 -13.82 -6.97
CA ASP A 587 9.29 -13.98 -7.98
C ASP A 587 9.12 -12.98 -9.14
N LEU A 588 10.17 -12.18 -9.38
CA LEU A 588 10.26 -11.24 -10.51
C LEU A 588 11.18 -11.73 -11.62
N THR A 589 11.63 -13.00 -11.61
CA THR A 589 12.57 -13.53 -12.62
C THR A 589 12.09 -13.28 -14.07
N SER A 590 10.78 -13.29 -14.31
CA SER A 590 10.18 -12.98 -15.62
C SER A 590 10.44 -11.55 -16.12
N LEU A 591 10.77 -10.61 -15.24
CA LEU A 591 11.00 -9.20 -15.57
C LEU A 591 12.46 -8.88 -15.91
N ILE A 592 13.40 -9.81 -15.68
CA ILE A 592 14.84 -9.59 -15.90
C ILE A 592 15.11 -9.17 -17.35
N LYS A 593 14.51 -9.88 -18.31
CA LYS A 593 14.65 -9.64 -19.75
C LYS A 593 13.30 -9.27 -20.35
N THR A 594 13.10 -7.97 -20.51
CA THR A 594 11.80 -7.38 -20.90
C THR A 594 11.93 -6.37 -22.02
N GLU A 595 13.14 -5.91 -22.34
CA GLU A 595 13.34 -4.93 -23.41
C GLU A 595 13.07 -5.54 -24.78
N VAL A 596 12.37 -4.76 -25.62
CA VAL A 596 12.04 -5.12 -27.00
C VAL A 596 12.67 -4.10 -27.96
N PRO A 597 13.13 -4.51 -29.16
CA PRO A 597 13.67 -3.58 -30.14
C PRO A 597 12.62 -2.55 -30.57
N VAL A 598 12.99 -1.27 -30.54
CA VAL A 598 12.16 -0.18 -31.06
C VAL A 598 12.17 -0.24 -32.58
N LYS A 599 10.98 -0.25 -33.21
CA LYS A 599 10.87 -0.23 -34.67
C LYS A 599 11.29 1.16 -35.18
N PRO A 600 12.07 1.26 -36.28
CA PRO A 600 12.35 2.54 -36.89
C PRO A 600 11.04 3.25 -37.27
N ASN A 601 10.96 4.56 -37.06
CA ASN A 601 9.85 5.35 -37.55
C ASN A 601 9.88 5.34 -39.09
N GLU A 602 8.87 4.71 -39.73
CA GLU A 602 8.64 4.81 -41.18
C GLU A 602 8.10 6.18 -41.60
#